data_AF-A0A383BK73-F1
#
_entry.id   AF-A0A383BK73-F1
#
_cell.length_a   1.000
_cell.length_b   1.000
_cell.length_c   1.000
_cell.angle_alpha   90.00
_cell.angle_beta   90.00
_cell.angle_gamma   90.00
#
_symmetry.space_group_name_H-M   'P 1'
#
loop_
_entity.id
_entity.type
_entity.pdbx_description
1 polymer ?
#
loop_
_entity_poly.entity_id
_entity_poly.type
_entity_poly.pdbx_seq_one_letter_code
_entity_poly.pdbx_strand_id
1 'polypeptide(L)' 'MSNEKYYVPHGTYWPIIGSVGISTLFVGFANHMHHVGWGWPVMLLGFSIIAFMLFGWIG' A
#
# COMPACT_ATOMS: atom_id res chain seq x y z
N MET A 1 32.58 -2.12 26.57
CA MET A 1 31.31 -1.47 26.19
C MET A 1 31.11 -1.69 24.70
N SER A 2 30.22 -2.61 24.32
CA SER A 2 29.83 -2.78 22.91
C SER A 2 29.00 -1.56 22.51
N ASN A 3 29.53 -0.75 21.59
CA ASN A 3 28.76 0.31 20.96
C ASN A 3 27.87 -0.34 19.91
N GLU A 4 26.66 -0.75 20.31
CA GLU A 4 25.65 -1.14 19.34
C GLU A 4 25.33 0.08 18.48
N LYS A 5 25.73 0.03 17.21
CA LYS A 5 25.50 1.13 16.28
C LYS A 5 24.01 1.16 15.97
N TYR A 6 23.32 2.21 16.41
CA TYR A 6 21.94 2.46 16.03
C TYR A 6 21.84 2.56 14.51
N TYR A 7 21.02 1.71 13.91
CA TYR A 7 20.77 1.76 12.48
C TYR A 7 19.83 2.93 12.18
N VAL A 8 20.33 3.91 11.44
CA VAL A 8 19.49 4.97 10.85
C VAL A 8 19.12 4.53 9.44
N PRO A 9 17.84 4.19 9.18
CA PRO A 9 17.42 3.82 7.84
C PRO A 9 17.52 5.01 6.90
N HIS A 10 17.87 4.71 5.66
CA HIS A 10 17.75 5.63 4.55
C HIS A 10 16.27 5.88 4.25
N GLY A 11 15.97 7.05 3.67
CA GLY A 11 14.60 7.41 3.30
C GLY A 11 13.99 6.40 2.34
N THR A 12 12.71 6.08 2.57
CA THR A 12 11.94 5.14 1.74
C THR A 12 10.59 5.75 1.38
N TYR A 13 10.20 5.57 0.12
CA TYR A 13 8.90 6.05 -0.40
C TYR A 13 7.77 5.03 -0.22
N TRP A 14 8.11 3.78 0.14
CA TRP A 14 7.16 2.68 0.26
C TRP A 14 5.99 2.94 1.23
N PRO A 15 6.14 3.64 2.36
CA PRO A 15 5.01 3.96 3.25
C PRO A 15 3.91 4.80 2.60
N ILE A 16 4.29 5.76 1.73
CA ILE A 16 3.32 6.61 1.02
C ILE A 16 2.59 5.78 -0.03
N ILE A 17 3.32 4.96 -0.80
CA ILE A 17 2.74 4.07 -1.81
C ILE A 17 1.75 3.10 -1.16
N GLY A 18 2.11 2.52 -0.02
CA GLY A 18 1.25 1.65 0.77
C GLY A 18 -0.03 2.37 1.22
N SER A 19 0.08 3.61 1.71
CA SER A 19 -1.06 4.42 2.12
C SER A 19 -2.04 4.67 0.96
N VAL A 20 -1.51 5.05 -0.21
CA VAL A 20 -2.32 5.23 -1.44
C VAL A 20 -2.99 3.91 -1.84
N GLY A 21 -2.27 2.79 -1.80
CA GLY A 21 -2.81 1.47 -2.12
C GLY A 21 -3.97 1.06 -1.20
N ILE A 22 -3.81 1.22 0.11
CA ILE A 22 -4.84 0.93 1.11
C ILE A 22 -6.06 1.83 0.92
N SER A 23 -5.87 3.15 0.77
CA SER A 23 -6.98 4.07 0.54
C SER A 23 -7.74 3.73 -0.74
N THR A 24 -7.02 3.43 -1.83
CA THR A 24 -7.63 3.06 -3.12
C THR A 24 -8.42 1.76 -3.01
N LEU A 25 -7.87 0.75 -2.33
CA LEU A 25 -8.54 -0.53 -2.09
C LEU A 25 -9.85 -0.31 -1.32
N PHE A 26 -9.81 0.48 -0.24
CA PHE A 26 -10.97 0.71 0.61
C PHE A 26 -12.07 1.51 -0.10
N VAL A 27 -11.69 2.55 -0.87
CA VAL A 27 -12.63 3.32 -1.70
C VAL A 27 -13.28 2.44 -2.75
N GLY A 28 -12.50 1.61 -3.44
CA GLY A 28 -13.01 0.65 -4.42
C GLY A 28 -13.98 -0.35 -3.79
N PHE A 29 -13.62 -0.93 -2.65
CA PHE A 29 -14.45 -1.88 -1.91
C PHE A 29 -15.79 -1.27 -1.48
N ALA A 30 -15.78 -0.08 -0.89
CA ALA A 30 -17.00 0.63 -0.48
C ALA A 30 -17.93 0.91 -1.69
N ASN A 31 -17.35 1.34 -2.82
CA ASN A 31 -18.12 1.60 -4.04
C ASN A 31 -18.66 0.30 -4.67
N HIS A 32 -17.91 -0.81 -4.58
CA HIS A 32 -18.37 -2.11 -5.04
C HIS A 32 -19.61 -2.57 -4.26
N MET A 33 -19.62 -2.40 -2.93
CA MET A 33 -20.78 -2.70 -2.08
C MET A 33 -22.01 -1.85 -2.42
N HIS A 34 -21.79 -0.63 -2.90
CA HIS A 34 -22.86 0.27 -3.36
C HIS A 34 -23.25 0.04 -4.83
N HIS A 35 -22.80 -1.05 -5.46
CA HIS A 35 -23.09 -1.39 -6.86
C HIS A 35 -22.68 -0.31 -7.86
N VAL A 36 -21.68 0.50 -7.50
CA VAL A 36 -21.13 1.52 -8.38
C VAL A 36 -20.21 0.84 -9.40
N GLY A 37 -20.44 1.09 -10.69
CA GLY A 37 -19.79 0.35 -11.78
C GLY A 37 -18.26 0.39 -11.80
N TRP A 38 -17.64 1.40 -11.19
CA TRP A 38 -16.18 1.53 -11.10
C TRP A 38 -15.57 0.98 -9.80
N GLY A 39 -16.39 0.53 -8.84
CA GLY A 39 -15.91 0.03 -7.55
C GLY A 39 -15.00 -1.20 -7.68
N TRP A 40 -15.41 -2.18 -8.48
CA TRP A 40 -14.62 -3.40 -8.70
C TRP A 40 -13.24 -3.14 -9.34
N PRO A 41 -13.14 -2.40 -10.47
CA PRO A 41 -11.83 -2.02 -11.03
C PRO A 41 -10.93 -1.26 -10.05
N VAL A 42 -11.47 -0.30 -9.29
CA VAL A 42 -10.67 0.49 -8.34
C VAL A 42 -10.20 -0.34 -7.14
N MET A 43 -11.02 -1.28 -6.68
CA MET A 43 -10.63 -2.21 -5.63
C MET A 43 -9.43 -3.07 -6.08
N LEU A 44 -9.49 -3.61 -7.30
CA LEU A 44 -8.38 -4.39 -7.86
C LEU A 44 -7.11 -3.54 -8.06
N LEU A 45 -7.25 -2.29 -8.50
CA LEU A 45 -6.12 -1.35 -8.60
C LEU A 45 -5.44 -1.15 -7.23
N GLY A 46 -6.22 -0.89 -6.18
CA GLY A 46 -5.69 -0.74 -4.82
C GLY A 46 -4.95 -1.99 -4.35
N PHE A 47 -5.52 -3.17 -4.60
CA PHE A 47 -4.88 -4.45 -4.30
C PHE A 47 -3.55 -4.63 -5.05
N SER A 48 -3.51 -4.29 -6.35
CA SER A 48 -2.27 -4.36 -7.15
C SER A 48 -1.19 -3.41 -6.64
N ILE A 49 -1.55 -2.20 -6.20
CA ILE A 49 -0.60 -1.25 -5.59
C ILE A 49 -0.01 -1.83 -4.30
N ILE A 50 -0.85 -2.43 -3.44
CA ILE A 50 -0.38 -3.07 -2.20
C ILE A 50 0.55 -4.24 -2.51
N ALA A 51 0.18 -5.12 -3.44
CA ALA A 51 1.02 -6.23 -3.85
C ALA A 51 2.39 -5.73 -4.36
N PHE A 52 2.39 -4.75 -5.27
CA PHE A 52 3.61 -4.12 -5.78
C PHE A 52 4.48 -3.53 -4.65
N MET A 53 3.87 -2.81 -3.71
CA MET A 53 4.58 -2.23 -2.57
C MET A 53 5.17 -3.32 -1.67
N LEU A 54 4.47 -4.42 -1.42
CA LEU A 54 4.97 -5.51 -0.57
C LEU A 54 6.21 -6.16 -1.18
N PHE A 55 6.17 -6.48 -2.48
CA PHE A 55 7.32 -7.05 -3.20
C PHE A 55 8.48 -6.06 -3.33
N GLY A 56 8.22 -4.75 -3.45
CA GLY A 56 9.27 -3.74 -3.55
C GLY A 56 9.89 -3.29 -2.22
N TRP A 57 9.14 -3.39 -1.11
CA TRP A 57 9.60 -2.93 0.21
C TRP A 57 10.15 -4.06 1.07
N ILE A 58 9.49 -5.22 1.09
CA ILE A 58 9.83 -6.34 1.99
C ILE A 58 10.58 -7.46 1.25
N GLY A 59 10.39 -7.56 -0.07
CA GLY A 59 11.02 -8.55 -0.95
C GLY A 59 12.51 -8.32 -1.20
#